data_AF-A0A662FVL1-F1
#
_entry.id   AF-A0A662FVL1-F1
#
_cell.length_a   1.000
_cell.length_b   1.000
_cell.length_c   1.000
_cell.angle_alpha   90.00
_cell.angle_beta   90.00
_cell.angle_gamma   90.00
#
_symmetry.space_group_name_H-M   'P 1'
#
loop_
_entity.id
_entity.type
_entity.pdbx_description
1 polymer ?
#
loop_
_entity_poly.entity_id
_entity_poly.type
_entity_poly.pdbx_seq_one_letter_code
_entity_poly.pdbx_strand_id
1 'polypeptide(L)' 'MQKNRLEELTNLILAMARREIYNGVGRVFKEELQALGYRDEEISEAIAEISSRLKVETVGNIIKVYFTKRRKIFRV' A
#
# COMPACT_ATOMS: atom_id res chain seq x y z
N MET A 1 19.56 -3.27 -10.36
CA MET A 1 18.41 -2.77 -11.14
C MET A 1 17.05 -3.03 -10.49
N GLN A 2 16.81 -4.13 -9.75
CA GLN A 2 15.49 -4.42 -9.16
C GLN A 2 15.04 -3.47 -8.02
N LYS A 3 15.96 -2.97 -7.18
CA LYS A 3 15.62 -2.08 -6.05
C LYS A 3 14.85 -0.83 -6.47
N ASN A 4 15.17 -0.23 -7.62
CA ASN A 4 14.52 0.98 -8.11
C ASN A 4 13.04 0.75 -8.43
N ARG A 5 12.74 -0.38 -9.07
CA ARG A 5 11.38 -0.72 -9.51
C ARG A 5 10.46 -1.00 -8.33
N LEU A 6 10.96 -1.67 -7.30
CA LEU A 6 10.23 -1.92 -6.06
C LEU A 6 9.95 -0.62 -5.30
N GLU A 7 10.92 0.27 -5.23
CA GLU A 7 10.77 1.59 -4.59
C GLU A 7 9.79 2.48 -5.35
N GLU A 8 9.85 2.49 -6.68
CA GLU A 8 8.89 3.16 -7.56
C GLU A 8 7.46 2.63 -7.34
N LEU A 9 7.28 1.31 -7.33
CA LEU A 9 5.97 0.69 -7.09
C LEU A 9 5.45 1.00 -5.68
N THR A 10 6.31 0.97 -4.68
CA THR A 10 5.96 1.32 -3.30
C THR A 10 5.47 2.77 -3.20
N ASN A 11 6.20 3.70 -3.81
CA ASN A 11 5.84 5.12 -3.85
C ASN A 11 4.54 5.34 -4.64
N LEU A 12 4.34 4.61 -5.73
CA LEU A 12 3.13 4.65 -6.54
C LEU A 12 1.90 4.19 -5.73
N ILE A 13 1.98 3.03 -5.06
CA ILE A 13 0.89 2.53 -4.21
C ILE A 13 0.54 3.55 -3.13
N LEU A 14 1.54 4.15 -2.47
CA LEU A 14 1.31 5.17 -1.45
C LEU A 14 0.67 6.44 -2.04
N ALA A 15 1.08 6.87 -3.23
CA ALA A 15 0.50 8.02 -3.91
C ALA A 15 -0.95 7.77 -4.30
N MET A 16 -1.25 6.61 -4.90
CA MET A 16 -2.62 6.20 -5.25
C MET A 16 -3.50 6.12 -4.00
N ALA A 17 -3.02 5.45 -2.94
CA ALA A 17 -3.74 5.31 -1.68
C ALA A 17 -4.03 6.66 -1.02
N ARG A 18 -3.11 7.63 -1.11
CA ARG A 18 -3.32 9.00 -0.59
C ARG A 18 -4.35 9.78 -1.38
N ARG A 19 -4.45 9.57 -2.70
CA ARG A 19 -5.46 10.22 -3.54
C ARG A 19 -6.87 9.71 -3.22
N GLU A 20 -6.99 8.40 -3.01
CA GLU A 20 -8.25 7.71 -2.69
C GLU A 20 -8.42 7.46 -1.18
N ILE A 21 -8.13 8.47 -0.36
CA ILE A 21 -8.20 8.34 1.10
C ILE A 21 -9.59 8.69 1.64
N TYR A 22 -10.16 7.80 2.46
CA TYR A 22 -11.39 8.04 3.19
C TYR A 22 -11.25 7.55 4.64
N ASN A 23 -11.58 8.40 5.62
CA ASN A 23 -11.40 8.12 7.05
C ASN A 23 -9.99 7.61 7.42
N GLY A 24 -8.96 8.15 6.77
CA GLY A 24 -7.56 7.75 7.01
C GLY A 24 -7.18 6.39 6.43
N VAL A 25 -8.04 5.79 5.59
CA VAL A 25 -7.77 4.54 4.86
C VAL A 25 -7.71 4.86 3.38
N GLY A 26 -6.53 4.70 2.79
CA GLY A 26 -6.33 4.75 1.35
C GLY A 26 -6.63 3.40 0.72
N ARG A 27 -7.18 3.41 -0.50
CA ARG A 27 -7.50 2.20 -1.25
C ARG A 27 -6.77 2.22 -2.59
N VAL A 28 -6.30 1.05 -3.02
CA VAL A 28 -5.65 0.85 -4.32
C VAL A 28 -6.14 -0.47 -4.88
N PHE A 29 -6.57 -0.48 -6.13
CA PHE A 29 -6.97 -1.71 -6.82
C PHE A 29 -5.74 -2.37 -7.44
N LYS A 30 -5.54 -3.68 -7.22
CA LYS A 30 -4.38 -4.36 -7.84
C LYS A 30 -4.55 -4.43 -9.36
N GLU A 31 -5.77 -4.41 -9.89
CA GLU A 31 -6.01 -4.40 -11.34
C GLU A 31 -5.37 -3.16 -11.98
N GLU A 32 -5.37 -2.01 -11.30
CA GLU A 32 -4.73 -0.80 -11.80
C GLU A 32 -3.22 -0.95 -11.86
N LEU A 33 -2.61 -1.59 -10.86
CA LEU A 33 -1.17 -1.88 -10.86
C LEU A 33 -0.80 -2.91 -11.94
N GLN A 34 -1.62 -3.94 -12.13
CA GLN A 34 -1.45 -4.93 -13.19
C GLN A 34 -1.60 -4.30 -14.58
N ALA A 35 -2.54 -3.39 -14.77
CA ALA A 35 -2.73 -2.65 -16.02
C ALA A 35 -1.52 -1.75 -16.35
N LEU A 36 -0.78 -1.31 -15.33
CA LEU A 36 0.50 -0.59 -15.48
C LEU A 36 1.69 -1.53 -15.75
N GLY A 37 1.48 -2.84 -15.80
CA GLY A 37 2.49 -3.85 -16.11
C GLY A 37 3.27 -4.38 -14.91
N TYR A 38 2.78 -4.17 -13.68
CA TYR A 38 3.35 -4.80 -12.49
C TYR A 38 2.80 -6.21 -12.28
N ARG A 39 3.68 -7.17 -11.98
CA ARG A 39 3.28 -8.55 -11.68
C ARG A 39 2.86 -8.69 -10.22
N ASP A 40 2.05 -9.71 -9.92
CA ASP A 40 1.56 -9.97 -8.56
C ASP A 40 2.69 -10.20 -7.54
N GLU A 41 3.80 -10.78 -7.97
CA GLU A 41 5.02 -10.95 -7.19
C GLU A 41 5.58 -9.58 -6.73
N GLU A 42 5.72 -8.65 -7.67
CA GLU A 42 6.23 -7.29 -7.42
C GLU A 42 5.29 -6.50 -6.52
N ILE A 43 3.97 -6.64 -6.75
CA ILE A 43 2.94 -6.00 -5.91
C ILE A 43 3.01 -6.56 -4.49
N SER A 44 3.18 -7.87 -4.33
CA SER A 44 3.28 -8.52 -3.01
C SER A 44 4.53 -8.07 -2.25
N GLU A 45 5.68 -7.95 -2.93
CA GLU A 45 6.90 -7.41 -2.35
C GLU A 45 6.73 -5.95 -1.91
N ALA A 46 6.09 -5.11 -2.73
CA ALA A 46 5.84 -3.71 -2.39
C ALA A 46 4.90 -3.58 -1.20
N ILE A 47 3.84 -4.40 -1.14
CA ILE A 47 2.94 -4.46 0.02
C ILE A 47 3.72 -4.85 1.28
N ALA A 48 4.61 -5.84 1.20
CA ALA A 48 5.44 -6.25 2.32
C ALA A 48 6.33 -5.11 2.83
N GLU A 49 7.00 -4.38 1.93
CA GLU A 49 7.81 -3.20 2.28
C GLU A 49 6.96 -2.11 2.97
N ILE A 50 5.78 -1.79 2.43
CA ILE A 50 4.88 -0.79 3.03
C ILE A 50 4.42 -1.24 4.43
N SER A 51 4.11 -2.53 4.58
CA SER A 51 3.63 -3.11 5.83
C SER A 51 4.63 -3.00 6.99
N SER A 52 5.92 -2.84 6.68
CA SER A 52 6.96 -2.61 7.68
C SER A 52 6.83 -1.25 8.40
N ARG A 53 6.14 -0.27 7.79
CA ARG A 53 6.01 1.11 8.30
C ARG A 53 4.57 1.52 8.57
N LEU A 54 3.62 1.00 7.79
CA LEU A 54 2.21 1.32 7.86
C LEU A 54 1.38 0.05 8.03
N LYS A 55 0.18 0.18 8.60
CA LYS A 55 -0.76 -0.93 8.57
C LYS A 55 -1.31 -1.05 7.14
N VAL A 56 -1.22 -2.24 6.55
CA VAL A 56 -1.77 -2.58 5.24
C VAL A 56 -2.66 -3.81 5.39
N GLU A 57 -3.80 -3.84 4.70
CA GLU A 57 -4.66 -5.01 4.59
C GLU A 57 -5.02 -5.25 3.13
N THR A 58 -5.00 -6.50 2.69
CA THR A 58 -5.45 -6.86 1.35
C THR A 58 -6.75 -7.62 1.45
N VAL A 59 -7.78 -7.17 0.75
CA VAL A 59 -9.10 -7.80 0.71
C VAL A 59 -9.48 -8.05 -0.74
N GLY A 60 -9.40 -9.30 -1.18
CA GLY A 60 -9.55 -9.65 -2.59
C GLY A 60 -8.54 -8.88 -3.43
N ASN A 61 -9.06 -8.03 -4.33
CA ASN A 61 -8.24 -7.21 -5.22
C ASN A 61 -7.97 -5.78 -4.75
N ILE A 62 -8.33 -5.44 -3.51
CA ILE A 62 -8.14 -4.11 -2.95
C ILE A 62 -7.04 -4.14 -1.89
N ILE A 63 -6.05 -3.28 -2.04
CA ILE A 63 -5.03 -2.95 -1.04
C ILE A 63 -5.52 -1.76 -0.23
N LYS A 64 -5.64 -1.93 1.09
CA LYS A 64 -6.02 -0.88 2.04
C LYS A 64 -4.78 -0.42 2.80
N VAL A 65 -4.45 0.86 2.73
CA VAL A 65 -3.32 1.46 3.45
C VAL A 65 -3.86 2.40 4.53
N TYR A 66 -3.51 2.15 5.78
CA TYR A 66 -4.00 2.93 6.92
C TYR A 66 -2.98 4.03 7.26
N PHE A 67 -3.35 5.29 6.98
CA PHE A 67 -2.54 6.47 7.27
C PHE A 67 -2.87 7.12 8.62
N THR A 68 -3.96 6.73 9.27
CA THR A 68 -4.26 7.23 10.61
C THR A 68 -3.21 6.70 11.60
N LYS A 69 -2.55 7.61 12.34
CA LYS A 69 -1.66 7.23 13.44
C LYS A 69 -2.47 6.35 14.37
N ARG A 70 -2.00 5.13 14.67
CA ARG A 70 -2.45 4.41 15.87
C ARG A 70 -2.31 5.41 17.02
N ARG A 71 -3.43 5.93 17.53
CA ARG A 71 -3.48 6.52 18.85
C ARG A 71 -3.14 5.33 19.75
N LYS A 72 -1.86 5.17 20.10
CA LYS A 72 -1.43 4.22 21.13
C LYS A 72 -2.19 4.66 22.37
N ILE A 73 -3.30 4.00 22.65
CA ILE A 73 -3.94 4.11 23.96
C ILE A 73 -2.96 3.40 24.88
N PHE A 74 -2.04 4.17 25.46
CA PHE A 74 -1.38 3.74 26.68
C PHE A 74 -2.50 3.61 27.71
N ARG A 75 -2.87 2.38 28.00
CA ARG A 75 -3.75 2.06 29.12
C ARG A 75 -2.89 2.27 30.36
N VAL A 76 -3.16 3.37 31.07
CA VAL A 76 -2.65 3.64 32.42
C VAL A 76 -3.20 2.64 33.41
#